data_AF-B9FTA3-F1
#
_entry.id   AF-B9FTA3-F1
#
_cell.length_a   1.000
_cell.length_b   1.000
_cell.length_c   1.000
_cell.angle_alpha   90.00
_cell.angle_beta   90.00
_cell.angle_gamma   90.00
#
_symmetry.space_group_name_H-M   'P 1'
#
loop_
_entity.id
_entity.type
_entity.pdbx_description
1 polymer ?
#
loop_
_entity_poly.entity_id
_entity_poly.type
_entity_poly.pdbx_seq_one_letter_code
_entity_poly.pdbx_strand_id
1 'polypeptide(L)'
;MRWRVAGSLEEVQQRVRWSGDGGAAAAALVQRWTAAAARIQLQVETTDNTEGVNSTPWAQPKRFIQKPARFVSPVVVGNPQPTTRISASIQLREFMLKNVDRLKSVKLLEIDSSVAYASDVVESFCNGNLTEGLFIDASSSMLFKDDMTIKPDTFGKRIFIPTNLLYLLNINLIKHNGVTQPFSADALDSRLEEFIRQINTSNAQLSLHAINIPHKRINVMDSNNYPLIGTLVSDHHGALSKRIVKRLSDALHKVVPKRFCRFGRFRKNMMNCAWMAICSNDCAFYVMKYMEAYDGSRDPIETLNIPTNSTIVPSSILFQLVSSDHNLADPRHPEMAAFLGPSVGDASEQAS
;
A
#
# COMPACT_ATOMS: atom_id res chain seq x y z
N MET A 1 -13.21 5.08 -8.95
CA MET A 1 -13.07 3.73 -9.57
C MET A 1 -13.01 2.68 -8.47
N ARG A 2 -14.08 1.90 -8.28
CA ARG A 2 -14.25 1.00 -7.12
C ARG A 2 -13.74 -0.41 -7.40
N TRP A 3 -12.84 -0.89 -6.55
CA TRP A 3 -12.45 -2.30 -6.51
C TRP A 3 -13.51 -3.10 -5.74
N ARG A 4 -13.62 -4.40 -5.94
CA ARG A 4 -14.50 -5.29 -5.16
C ARG A 4 -13.70 -6.55 -4.83
N VAL A 5 -13.36 -6.74 -3.55
CA VAL A 5 -12.89 -8.03 -3.03
C VAL A 5 -14.12 -8.75 -2.44
N ALA A 6 -14.12 -10.08 -2.50
CA ALA A 6 -15.27 -10.93 -2.16
C ALA A 6 -15.96 -10.55 -0.85
N GLY A 7 -17.29 -10.63 -0.88
CA GLY A 7 -18.23 -10.17 0.15
C GLY A 7 -18.07 -10.78 1.54
N SER A 8 -18.85 -10.27 2.49
CA SER A 8 -18.78 -10.63 3.91
C SER A 8 -19.09 -12.12 4.16
N LEU A 9 -18.66 -12.64 5.32
CA LEU A 9 -18.87 -14.04 5.74
C LEU A 9 -20.37 -14.44 5.68
N GLU A 10 -21.29 -13.51 5.96
CA GLU A 10 -22.74 -13.72 5.88
C GLU A 10 -23.23 -13.86 4.43
N GLU A 11 -22.65 -13.13 3.48
CA GLU A 11 -22.95 -13.27 2.04
C GLU A 11 -22.46 -14.60 1.47
N VAL A 12 -21.35 -15.14 2.01
CA VAL A 12 -20.85 -16.48 1.69
C VAL A 12 -21.77 -17.57 2.26
N GLN A 13 -22.28 -17.37 3.48
CA GLN A 13 -23.18 -18.34 4.14
C GLN A 13 -24.58 -18.38 3.50
N GLN A 14 -25.11 -17.25 3.02
CA GLN A 14 -26.41 -17.22 2.35
C GLN A 14 -26.36 -17.83 0.94
N ARG A 15 -25.22 -17.74 0.22
CA ARG A 15 -25.06 -18.33 -1.12
C ARG A 15 -24.99 -19.86 -1.14
N VAL A 16 -24.70 -20.52 -0.02
CA VAL A 16 -24.59 -21.98 0.06
C VAL A 16 -25.96 -22.68 0.17
N ARG A 17 -27.05 -21.96 0.47
CA ARG A 17 -28.40 -22.58 0.55
C ARG A 17 -29.12 -22.76 -0.79
N TRP A 18 -28.61 -22.19 -1.90
CA TRP A 18 -29.39 -22.04 -3.15
C TRP A 18 -28.68 -22.54 -4.43
N SER A 19 -27.83 -23.57 -4.33
CA SER A 19 -27.44 -24.30 -5.53
C SER A 19 -27.36 -25.80 -5.24
N GLY A 20 -28.41 -26.51 -5.66
CA GLY A 20 -28.34 -27.95 -5.88
C GLY A 20 -27.16 -28.26 -6.80
N ASP A 21 -26.42 -29.31 -6.46
CA ASP A 21 -25.22 -29.85 -7.12
C ASP A 21 -23.84 -29.29 -6.71
N GLY A 22 -23.77 -28.31 -5.80
CA GLY A 22 -22.51 -27.88 -5.14
C GLY A 22 -22.26 -28.48 -3.74
N GLY A 23 -23.25 -29.18 -3.18
CA GLY A 23 -23.30 -29.52 -1.75
C GLY A 23 -22.21 -30.50 -1.27
N ALA A 24 -21.77 -31.44 -2.11
CA ALA A 24 -20.79 -32.45 -1.70
C ALA A 24 -19.36 -31.88 -1.59
N ALA A 25 -18.97 -30.96 -2.48
CA ALA A 25 -17.65 -30.32 -2.45
C ALA A 25 -17.55 -29.28 -1.33
N ALA A 26 -18.64 -28.54 -1.07
CA ALA A 26 -18.72 -27.61 0.07
C ALA A 26 -18.74 -28.35 1.42
N ALA A 27 -19.46 -29.48 1.53
CA ALA A 27 -19.45 -30.32 2.72
C ALA A 27 -18.08 -30.95 2.99
N ALA A 28 -17.34 -31.36 1.95
CA ALA A 28 -15.98 -31.86 2.06
C ALA A 28 -14.98 -30.77 2.50
N LEU A 29 -15.19 -29.52 2.08
CA LEU A 29 -14.38 -28.37 2.51
C LEU A 29 -14.64 -28.03 3.99
N VAL A 30 -15.91 -28.07 4.41
CA VAL A 30 -16.31 -27.87 5.82
C VAL A 30 -15.77 -28.99 6.71
N GLN A 31 -15.86 -30.27 6.31
CA GLN A 31 -15.26 -31.38 7.07
C GLN A 31 -13.73 -31.28 7.19
N ARG A 32 -13.04 -30.81 6.14
CA ARG A 32 -11.59 -30.54 6.19
C ARG A 32 -11.24 -29.39 7.14
N TRP A 33 -12.10 -28.38 7.24
CA TRP A 33 -11.96 -27.27 8.20
C TRP A 33 -12.17 -27.73 9.66
N THR A 34 -13.18 -28.56 9.95
CA THR A 34 -13.42 -29.07 11.32
C THR A 34 -12.31 -30.01 11.79
N ALA A 35 -11.75 -30.85 10.90
CA ALA A 35 -10.65 -31.74 11.22
C ALA A 35 -9.31 -30.99 11.45
N ALA A 36 -9.08 -29.88 10.74
CA ALA A 36 -7.90 -29.03 10.94
C ALA A 36 -7.97 -28.25 12.27
N ALA A 37 -9.16 -27.77 12.65
CA ALA A 37 -9.38 -27.11 13.94
C ALA A 37 -9.14 -28.06 15.14
N ALA A 38 -9.57 -29.33 15.04
CA ALA A 38 -9.33 -30.35 16.08
C ALA A 38 -7.84 -30.75 16.21
N ARG A 39 -7.07 -30.65 15.13
CA ARG A 39 -5.64 -30.99 15.12
C ARG A 39 -4.76 -29.92 15.75
N ILE A 40 -5.21 -28.66 15.71
CA ILE A 40 -4.55 -27.51 16.35
C ILE A 40 -4.73 -27.53 17.88
N GLN A 41 -5.85 -28.04 18.40
CA GLN A 41 -6.04 -28.21 19.84
C GLN A 41 -5.12 -29.29 20.45
N LEU A 42 -4.74 -30.32 19.68
CA LEU A 42 -3.84 -31.40 20.13
C LEU A 42 -2.34 -31.03 20.08
N GLN A 43 -1.94 -30.01 19.31
CA GLN A 43 -0.53 -29.59 19.19
C GLN A 43 -0.12 -28.51 20.18
N VAL A 44 -1.06 -27.87 20.88
CA VAL A 44 -0.75 -26.87 21.92
C VAL A 44 -0.29 -27.51 23.24
N GLU A 45 -0.49 -28.82 23.44
CA GLU A 45 -0.10 -29.51 24.69
C GLU A 45 1.30 -30.15 24.67
N THR A 46 2.04 -30.11 23.56
CA THR A 46 3.38 -30.72 23.52
C THR A 46 4.37 -29.87 22.75
N THR A 47 5.16 -29.08 23.47
CA THR A 47 6.61 -28.91 23.22
C THR A 47 7.20 -27.98 24.27
N ASP A 48 7.85 -28.59 25.26
CA ASP A 48 8.72 -27.92 26.22
C ASP A 48 10.13 -28.56 26.13
N ASN A 49 11.15 -27.71 26.03
CA ASN A 49 12.60 -27.87 26.28
C ASN A 49 13.42 -29.05 25.72
N THR A 50 14.57 -28.75 25.08
CA THR A 50 15.92 -28.87 25.70
C THR A 50 17.09 -28.51 24.75
N GLU A 51 18.10 -27.85 25.33
CA GLU A 51 19.43 -27.54 24.77
C GLU A 51 20.40 -28.75 24.78
N GLY A 52 21.50 -28.69 24.02
CA GLY A 52 22.64 -29.61 24.16
C GLY A 52 23.84 -29.30 23.25
N VAL A 53 24.99 -29.04 23.88
CA VAL A 53 26.30 -28.58 23.33
C VAL A 53 27.24 -29.77 23.00
N ASN A 54 28.17 -29.64 22.04
CA ASN A 54 29.63 -29.97 22.16
C ASN A 54 30.39 -30.12 20.80
N SER A 55 31.37 -29.20 20.57
CA SER A 55 32.83 -29.33 20.25
C SER A 55 33.35 -30.42 19.24
N THR A 56 34.39 -30.28 18.37
CA THR A 56 35.65 -29.47 18.30
C THR A 56 36.35 -29.68 16.89
N PRO A 57 37.66 -29.41 16.58
CA PRO A 57 38.20 -28.18 15.95
C PRO A 57 39.19 -28.41 14.76
N TRP A 58 39.03 -27.75 13.61
CA TRP A 58 40.15 -27.61 12.65
C TRP A 58 40.20 -26.20 12.05
N ALA A 59 41.31 -25.51 12.31
CA ALA A 59 41.58 -24.15 11.88
C ALA A 59 41.88 -24.10 10.39
N GLN A 60 40.93 -23.58 9.60
CA GLN A 60 41.22 -23.12 8.24
C GLN A 60 41.74 -21.67 8.25
N PRO A 61 42.57 -21.27 7.27
CA PRO A 61 43.11 -19.92 7.21
C PRO A 61 41.95 -18.92 7.10
N LYS A 62 41.88 -17.97 8.05
CA LYS A 62 40.93 -16.84 8.00
C LYS A 62 41.24 -16.02 6.77
N ARG A 63 40.59 -16.34 5.64
CA ARG A 63 40.33 -15.33 4.61
C ARG A 63 39.58 -14.23 5.34
N PHE A 64 40.18 -13.05 5.45
CA PHE A 64 39.44 -11.86 5.80
C PHE A 64 38.43 -11.64 4.68
N ILE A 65 37.25 -12.26 4.84
CA ILE A 65 36.06 -11.87 4.12
C ILE A 65 35.74 -10.50 4.72
N GLN A 66 36.31 -9.46 4.12
CA GLN A 66 35.85 -8.11 4.34
C GLN A 66 34.33 -8.19 4.13
N LYS A 67 33.56 -7.99 5.20
CA LYS A 67 32.10 -7.99 5.09
C LYS A 67 31.78 -7.07 3.92
N PRO A 68 31.10 -7.53 2.87
CA PRO A 68 30.80 -6.68 1.74
C PRO A 68 30.12 -5.42 2.30
N ALA A 69 30.63 -4.25 1.91
CA ALA A 69 30.08 -2.98 2.35
C ALA A 69 28.56 -3.05 2.19
N ARG A 70 27.82 -2.90 3.31
CA ARG A 70 26.35 -2.95 3.28
C ARG A 70 25.93 -1.85 2.33
N PHE A 71 25.32 -2.22 1.20
CA PHE A 71 24.80 -1.23 0.26
C PHE A 71 23.81 -0.34 1.00
N VAL A 72 24.07 0.96 1.01
CA VAL A 72 23.18 1.96 1.59
C VAL A 72 22.25 2.42 0.46
N SER A 73 20.95 2.36 0.69
CA SER A 73 19.98 2.85 -0.29
C SER A 73 20.22 4.33 -0.54
N PRO A 74 20.23 4.79 -1.80
CA PRO A 74 20.39 6.21 -2.09
C PRO A 74 19.10 7.00 -1.77
N VAL A 75 18.01 6.31 -1.42
CA VAL A 75 16.75 6.87 -0.94
C VAL A 75 16.82 6.95 0.57
N VAL A 76 16.55 8.14 1.11
CA VAL A 76 16.42 8.37 2.54
C VAL A 76 14.95 8.68 2.79
N VAL A 77 14.30 7.88 3.62
CA VAL A 77 13.00 8.26 4.18
C VAL A 77 13.26 9.07 5.45
N GLY A 78 12.47 10.11 5.65
CA GLY A 78 12.47 10.81 6.93
C GLY A 78 11.82 9.92 7.98
N ASN A 79 11.81 10.35 9.23
CA ASN A 79 10.94 9.70 10.20
C ASN A 79 9.50 9.73 9.65
N PRO A 80 8.76 8.59 9.67
CA PRO A 80 7.34 8.60 9.34
C PRO A 80 6.69 9.74 10.11
N GLN A 81 5.87 10.55 9.44
CA GLN A 81 5.22 11.67 10.10
C GLN A 81 4.50 11.13 11.34
N PRO A 82 4.95 11.51 12.55
CA PRO A 82 4.34 10.97 13.75
C PRO A 82 2.88 11.36 13.73
N THR A 83 2.01 10.42 14.12
CA THR A 83 0.57 10.62 14.25
C THR A 83 0.28 11.57 15.43
N THR A 84 0.80 12.80 15.40
CA THR A 84 0.78 13.74 16.52
C THR A 84 -0.61 14.31 16.76
N ARG A 85 -1.52 14.18 15.78
CA ARG A 85 -2.88 14.71 15.84
C ARG A 85 -3.96 13.63 15.68
N ILE A 86 -3.78 12.45 16.29
CA ILE A 86 -4.76 11.35 16.21
C ILE A 86 -6.18 11.83 16.56
N SER A 87 -6.36 12.52 17.69
CA SER A 87 -7.69 12.97 18.11
C SER A 87 -8.33 13.93 17.09
N ALA A 88 -7.59 14.94 16.63
CA ALA A 88 -8.10 15.88 15.61
C ALA A 88 -8.40 15.19 14.28
N SER A 89 -7.57 14.21 13.88
CA SER A 89 -7.77 13.44 12.64
C SER A 89 -9.07 12.61 12.69
N ILE A 90 -9.34 11.97 13.83
CA ILE A 90 -10.56 11.19 14.04
C ILE A 90 -11.77 12.12 14.04
N GLN A 91 -11.69 13.25 14.77
CA GLN A 91 -12.77 14.23 14.84
C GLN A 91 -13.09 14.83 13.47
N LEU A 92 -12.07 15.20 12.67
CA LEU A 92 -12.24 15.70 11.32
C LEU A 92 -13.00 14.68 10.45
N ARG A 93 -12.54 13.42 10.46
CA ARG A 93 -13.18 12.36 9.68
C ARG A 93 -14.62 12.15 10.13
N GLU A 94 -14.86 12.01 11.44
CA GLU A 94 -16.22 11.84 11.97
C GLU A 94 -17.14 13.02 11.61
N PHE A 95 -16.64 14.24 11.71
CA PHE A 95 -17.38 15.44 11.33
C PHE A 95 -17.81 15.36 9.86
N MET A 96 -16.90 14.97 8.96
CA MET A 96 -17.22 14.82 7.54
C MET A 96 -18.26 13.72 7.28
N LEU A 97 -18.10 12.56 7.93
CA LEU A 97 -19.04 11.44 7.79
C LEU A 97 -20.45 11.81 8.27
N LYS A 98 -20.55 12.57 9.37
CA LYS A 98 -21.84 13.01 9.95
C LYS A 98 -22.53 14.10 9.13
N ASN A 99 -21.78 14.88 8.34
CA ASN A 99 -22.28 16.06 7.63
C ASN A 99 -22.24 15.92 6.09
N VAL A 100 -22.26 14.68 5.57
CA VAL A 100 -22.09 14.41 4.13
C VAL A 100 -23.05 15.19 3.25
N ASP A 101 -24.35 15.26 3.60
CA ASP A 101 -25.36 15.93 2.76
C ASP A 101 -25.10 17.43 2.60
N ARG A 102 -24.58 18.05 3.67
CA ARG A 102 -24.21 19.47 3.69
C ARG A 102 -22.91 19.73 2.96
N LEU A 103 -21.94 18.82 3.10
CA LEU A 103 -20.57 19.02 2.61
C LEU A 103 -20.33 18.42 1.22
N LYS A 104 -21.25 17.65 0.65
CA LYS A 104 -21.03 16.84 -0.57
C LYS A 104 -20.36 17.57 -1.74
N SER A 105 -20.65 18.86 -1.94
CA SER A 105 -20.11 19.67 -3.03
C SER A 105 -18.87 20.49 -2.64
N VAL A 106 -18.44 20.41 -1.38
CA VAL A 106 -17.23 21.07 -0.90
C VAL A 106 -16.03 20.30 -1.45
N LYS A 107 -15.19 21.00 -2.20
CA LYS A 107 -13.91 20.48 -2.66
C LYS A 107 -12.94 20.46 -1.47
N LEU A 108 -12.35 19.31 -1.21
CA LEU A 108 -11.48 19.11 -0.04
C LEU A 108 -10.04 18.81 -0.40
N LEU A 109 -9.82 18.29 -1.60
CA LEU A 109 -8.52 17.91 -2.07
C LEU A 109 -8.34 18.37 -3.51
N GLU A 110 -7.23 19.04 -3.76
CA GLU A 110 -6.72 19.35 -5.10
C GLU A 110 -5.20 19.30 -5.04
N ILE A 111 -4.63 18.13 -5.34
CA ILE A 111 -3.18 17.91 -5.40
C ILE A 111 -2.86 17.41 -6.81
N ASP A 112 -2.20 18.26 -7.60
CA ASP A 112 -1.95 18.03 -9.03
C ASP A 112 -3.26 17.71 -9.78
N SER A 113 -3.35 16.54 -10.43
CA SER A 113 -4.56 16.11 -11.14
C SER A 113 -5.61 15.46 -10.23
N SER A 114 -5.30 15.21 -8.96
CA SER A 114 -6.19 14.53 -8.03
C SER A 114 -7.11 15.55 -7.35
N VAL A 115 -8.38 15.54 -7.75
CA VAL A 115 -9.44 16.38 -7.17
C VAL A 115 -10.43 15.48 -6.45
N ALA A 116 -10.79 15.83 -5.20
CA ALA A 116 -11.80 15.13 -4.43
C ALA A 116 -12.72 16.10 -3.68
N TYR A 117 -13.99 15.72 -3.61
CA TYR A 117 -15.04 16.38 -2.84
C TYR A 117 -15.34 15.60 -1.57
N ALA A 118 -16.10 16.20 -0.65
CA ALA A 118 -16.49 15.53 0.58
C ALA A 118 -17.23 14.21 0.34
N SER A 119 -18.04 14.12 -0.73
CA SER A 119 -18.68 12.87 -1.13
C SER A 119 -17.66 11.76 -1.40
N ASP A 120 -16.58 12.06 -2.14
CA ASP A 120 -15.55 11.09 -2.49
C ASP A 120 -14.81 10.60 -1.24
N VAL A 121 -14.56 11.53 -0.29
CA VAL A 121 -13.96 11.20 1.00
C VAL A 121 -14.88 10.31 1.81
N VAL A 122 -16.17 10.63 1.93
CA VAL A 122 -17.12 9.78 2.67
C VAL A 122 -17.18 8.39 2.04
N GLU A 123 -17.25 8.30 0.72
CA GLU A 123 -17.28 7.00 0.03
C GLU A 123 -16.00 6.20 0.24
N SER A 124 -14.84 6.84 0.35
CA SER A 124 -13.53 6.17 0.38
C SER A 124 -12.96 5.95 1.78
N PHE A 125 -13.33 6.77 2.74
CA PHE A 125 -12.80 6.76 4.10
C PHE A 125 -13.79 6.19 5.12
N CYS A 126 -15.03 5.88 4.77
CA CYS A 126 -15.93 5.11 5.65
C CYS A 126 -15.34 3.74 6.03
N ASN A 127 -15.58 3.30 7.27
CA ASN A 127 -15.13 1.98 7.71
C ASN A 127 -15.73 0.89 6.82
N GLY A 128 -14.89 -0.03 6.36
CA GLY A 128 -15.32 -1.15 5.50
C GLY A 128 -15.57 -0.76 4.04
N ASN A 129 -15.41 0.50 3.64
CA ASN A 129 -15.44 0.85 2.22
C ASN A 129 -14.07 0.68 1.57
N LEU A 130 -14.08 0.49 0.25
CA LEU A 130 -12.86 0.46 -0.55
C LEU A 130 -12.52 1.88 -1.00
N THR A 131 -11.30 2.31 -0.68
CA THR A 131 -10.78 3.64 -1.03
C THR A 131 -10.57 3.79 -2.54
N GLU A 132 -10.95 4.94 -3.07
CA GLU A 132 -10.68 5.33 -4.45
C GLU A 132 -9.16 5.47 -4.73
N GLY A 133 -8.73 5.06 -5.92
CA GLY A 133 -7.32 5.19 -6.35
C GLY A 133 -6.80 6.63 -6.37
N LEU A 134 -7.69 7.62 -6.51
CA LEU A 134 -7.33 9.04 -6.50
C LEU A 134 -6.62 9.46 -5.21
N PHE A 135 -6.96 8.86 -4.05
CA PHE A 135 -6.32 9.18 -2.77
C PHE A 135 -4.92 8.58 -2.65
N ILE A 136 -4.68 7.45 -3.32
CA ILE A 136 -3.32 6.88 -3.47
C ILE A 136 -2.49 7.82 -4.35
N ASP A 137 -3.05 8.27 -5.47
CA ASP A 137 -2.38 9.18 -6.40
C ASP A 137 -2.07 10.54 -5.75
N ALA A 138 -3.02 11.11 -5.00
CA ALA A 138 -2.81 12.34 -4.23
C ALA A 138 -1.72 12.17 -3.16
N SER A 139 -1.75 11.07 -2.41
CA SER A 139 -0.71 10.77 -1.40
C SER A 139 0.67 10.63 -2.02
N SER A 140 0.74 9.98 -3.19
CA SER A 140 2.00 9.82 -3.91
C SER A 140 2.55 11.14 -4.44
N SER A 141 1.68 12.03 -4.89
CA SER A 141 2.03 13.37 -5.39
C SER A 141 2.52 14.27 -4.24
N MET A 142 1.82 14.21 -3.10
CA MET A 142 2.25 14.86 -1.85
C MET A 142 3.65 14.38 -1.44
N LEU A 143 3.88 13.06 -1.34
CA LEU A 143 5.17 12.49 -0.98
C LEU A 143 6.29 12.88 -1.95
N PHE A 144 6.00 12.94 -3.25
CA PHE A 144 6.96 13.36 -4.26
C PHE A 144 7.38 14.83 -4.08
N LYS A 145 6.43 15.72 -3.80
CA LYS A 145 6.69 17.13 -3.52
C LYS A 145 7.41 17.34 -2.18
N ASP A 146 7.04 16.57 -1.16
CA ASP A 146 7.73 16.58 0.13
C ASP A 146 9.18 16.10 0.02
N ASP A 147 9.46 15.11 -0.83
CA ASP A 147 10.85 14.70 -1.10
C ASP A 147 11.65 15.84 -1.74
N MET A 148 11.03 16.70 -2.56
CA MET A 148 11.69 17.86 -3.16
C MET A 148 12.07 18.91 -2.11
N THR A 149 11.19 19.17 -1.14
CA THR A 149 11.38 20.22 -0.13
C THR A 149 12.19 19.75 1.07
N ILE A 150 11.93 18.54 1.56
CA ILE A 150 12.50 18.00 2.80
C ILE A 150 13.79 17.21 2.51
N LYS A 151 13.93 16.60 1.32
CA LYS A 151 15.03 15.67 1.02
C LYS A 151 15.60 15.86 -0.39
N PRO A 152 16.09 17.07 -0.73
CA PRO A 152 16.55 17.39 -2.08
C PRO A 152 17.64 16.43 -2.58
N ASP A 153 18.51 15.90 -1.71
CA ASP A 153 19.57 14.94 -2.06
C ASP A 153 19.06 13.59 -2.57
N THR A 154 17.80 13.27 -2.30
CA THR A 154 17.16 12.00 -2.69
C THR A 154 15.96 12.19 -3.60
N PHE A 155 15.61 13.44 -3.89
CA PHE A 155 14.56 13.78 -4.82
C PHE A 155 14.79 13.14 -6.20
N GLY A 156 13.71 12.71 -6.84
CA GLY A 156 13.74 12.01 -8.13
C GLY A 156 14.17 10.54 -8.06
N LYS A 157 14.72 10.05 -6.94
CA LYS A 157 15.10 8.64 -6.75
C LYS A 157 13.91 7.71 -6.55
N ARG A 158 12.75 8.25 -6.21
CA ARG A 158 11.45 7.56 -6.13
C ARG A 158 10.51 8.14 -7.20
N ILE A 159 9.86 7.27 -7.97
CA ILE A 159 8.77 7.63 -8.87
C ILE A 159 7.56 6.81 -8.45
N PHE A 160 6.43 7.44 -8.24
CA PHE A 160 5.19 6.73 -7.93
C PHE A 160 4.40 6.54 -9.22
N ILE A 161 4.08 5.29 -9.60
CA ILE A 161 3.24 5.03 -10.77
C ILE A 161 1.78 5.29 -10.40
N PRO A 162 1.07 6.17 -11.11
CA PRO A 162 -0.32 6.45 -10.83
C PRO A 162 -1.21 5.22 -11.02
N THR A 163 -2.31 5.16 -10.28
CA THR A 163 -3.23 4.02 -10.26
C THR A 163 -3.86 3.72 -11.62
N ASN A 164 -4.01 4.73 -12.49
CA ASN A 164 -4.52 4.55 -13.86
C ASN A 164 -3.58 3.72 -14.75
N LEU A 165 -2.25 3.84 -14.59
CA LEU A 165 -1.26 3.00 -15.29
C LEU A 165 -1.27 1.58 -14.71
N LEU A 166 -1.44 1.45 -13.40
CA LEU A 166 -1.59 0.15 -12.75
C LEU A 166 -2.85 -0.58 -13.25
N TYR A 167 -3.93 0.16 -13.49
CA TYR A 167 -5.14 -0.39 -14.11
C TYR A 167 -4.85 -0.97 -15.50
N LEU A 168 -4.15 -0.23 -16.38
CA LEU A 168 -3.78 -0.73 -17.71
C LEU A 168 -2.90 -1.99 -17.65
N LEU A 169 -1.98 -2.06 -16.67
CA LEU A 169 -1.13 -3.24 -16.46
C LEU A 169 -1.93 -4.51 -16.11
N ASN A 170 -3.12 -4.35 -15.51
CA ASN A 170 -3.97 -5.43 -15.01
C ASN A 170 -5.33 -5.56 -15.67
N ILE A 171 -5.60 -4.76 -16.71
CA ILE A 171 -6.95 -4.54 -17.23
C ILE A 171 -7.71 -5.83 -17.59
N ASN A 172 -7.00 -6.83 -18.09
CA ASN A 172 -7.55 -8.13 -18.49
C ASN A 172 -7.88 -9.08 -17.33
N LEU A 173 -7.68 -8.65 -16.08
CA LEU A 173 -8.07 -9.36 -14.87
C LEU A 173 -9.20 -8.64 -14.12
N ILE A 174 -9.57 -7.44 -14.57
CA ILE A 174 -10.55 -6.60 -13.91
C ILE A 174 -11.86 -6.71 -14.69
N LYS A 175 -12.91 -7.15 -14.00
CA LYS A 175 -14.27 -7.16 -14.55
C LYS A 175 -14.93 -5.82 -14.30
N HIS A 176 -15.20 -5.08 -15.36
CA HIS A 176 -16.03 -3.88 -15.32
C HIS A 176 -17.42 -4.24 -15.85
N ASN A 177 -18.44 -4.15 -15.00
CA ASN A 177 -19.82 -4.59 -15.34
C ASN A 177 -19.88 -6.01 -15.91
N GLY A 178 -19.07 -6.92 -15.37
CA GLY A 178 -18.97 -8.31 -15.83
C GLY A 178 -18.08 -8.52 -17.06
N VAL A 179 -17.62 -7.46 -17.73
CA VAL A 179 -16.79 -7.52 -18.94
C VAL A 179 -15.33 -7.25 -18.60
N THR A 180 -14.42 -8.08 -19.11
CA THR A 180 -12.98 -7.84 -19.06
C THR A 180 -12.51 -7.17 -20.33
N GLN A 181 -11.74 -6.10 -20.24
CA GLN A 181 -11.13 -5.49 -21.42
C GLN A 181 -9.79 -6.17 -21.76
N PRO A 182 -9.44 -6.32 -23.05
CA PRO A 182 -8.15 -6.86 -23.44
C PRO A 182 -7.02 -5.92 -23.06
N PHE A 183 -5.85 -6.48 -22.78
CA PHE A 183 -4.64 -5.69 -22.58
C PHE A 183 -4.17 -5.10 -23.91
N SER A 184 -3.90 -3.79 -23.92
CA SER A 184 -3.27 -3.08 -25.05
C SER A 184 -1.90 -2.55 -24.63
N ALA A 185 -0.85 -3.01 -25.32
CA ALA A 185 0.50 -2.51 -25.09
C ALA A 185 0.63 -1.05 -25.53
N ASP A 186 0.05 -0.68 -26.67
CA ASP A 186 0.15 0.68 -27.20
C ASP A 186 -0.57 1.71 -26.32
N ALA A 187 -1.70 1.33 -25.70
CA ALA A 187 -2.38 2.19 -24.74
C ALA A 187 -1.53 2.43 -23.47
N LEU A 188 -0.87 1.37 -22.98
CA LEU A 188 0.05 1.47 -21.85
C LEU A 188 1.26 2.35 -22.21
N ASP A 189 1.86 2.12 -23.37
CA ASP A 189 3.05 2.86 -23.83
C ASP A 189 2.74 4.35 -23.97
N SER A 190 1.62 4.69 -24.61
CA SER A 190 1.22 6.10 -24.82
C SER A 190 1.01 6.84 -23.50
N ARG A 191 0.31 6.22 -22.54
CA ARG A 191 0.07 6.81 -21.21
C ARG A 191 1.34 6.88 -20.36
N LEU A 192 2.19 5.88 -20.49
CA LEU A 192 3.47 5.87 -19.79
C LEU A 192 4.42 6.93 -20.35
N GLU A 193 4.40 7.18 -21.66
CA GLU A 193 5.18 8.25 -22.28
C GLU A 193 4.75 9.63 -21.80
N GLU A 194 3.44 9.89 -21.79
CA GLU A 194 2.85 11.12 -21.25
C GLU A 194 3.30 11.34 -19.80
N PHE A 195 3.17 10.31 -18.95
CA PHE A 195 3.58 10.34 -17.56
C PHE A 195 5.08 10.60 -17.37
N ILE A 196 5.95 9.88 -18.09
CA ILE A 196 7.41 10.05 -17.95
C ILE A 196 7.87 11.41 -18.47
N ARG A 197 7.22 11.99 -19.49
CA ARG A 197 7.51 13.37 -19.94
C ARG A 197 7.22 14.41 -18.87
N GLN A 198 6.18 14.20 -18.06
CA GLN A 198 5.83 15.09 -16.95
C GLN A 198 6.83 14.99 -15.78
N ILE A 199 7.45 13.82 -15.60
CA ILE A 199 8.40 13.58 -14.52
C ILE A 199 9.84 13.75 -15.01
N ASN A 200 10.45 14.89 -14.68
CA ASN A 200 11.87 15.14 -14.95
C ASN A 200 12.75 14.25 -14.04
N THR A 201 13.09 13.03 -14.46
CA THR A 201 13.82 12.08 -13.60
C THR A 201 15.01 11.38 -14.25
N SER A 202 16.12 11.44 -13.52
CA SER A 202 17.26 10.53 -13.60
C SER A 202 17.22 9.58 -12.39
N ASN A 203 17.07 8.28 -12.66
CA ASN A 203 17.06 7.14 -11.72
C ASN A 203 15.88 7.08 -10.75
N ALA A 204 15.02 6.07 -10.86
CA ALA A 204 13.79 6.00 -10.08
C ALA A 204 13.34 4.61 -9.63
N GLN A 205 12.55 4.59 -8.54
CA GLN A 205 11.98 3.42 -7.88
C GLN A 205 10.45 3.52 -7.77
N LEU A 206 9.73 2.47 -8.17
CA LEU A 206 8.25 2.41 -8.26
C LEU A 206 7.60 1.92 -6.95
N SER A 207 6.29 2.06 -6.72
CA SER A 207 5.60 1.57 -5.50
C SER A 207 4.38 0.68 -5.81
N LEU A 208 3.93 -0.09 -4.81
CA LEU A 208 3.18 -1.37 -4.83
C LEU A 208 3.99 -2.58 -5.31
N HIS A 209 4.62 -2.49 -6.47
CA HIS A 209 5.74 -3.36 -6.83
C HIS A 209 6.98 -2.50 -6.85
N ALA A 210 7.69 -2.48 -5.74
CA ALA A 210 8.85 -1.64 -5.61
C ALA A 210 10.05 -2.19 -6.38
N ILE A 211 10.17 -1.73 -7.61
CA ILE A 211 11.28 -2.06 -8.51
C ILE A 211 12.51 -1.30 -8.02
N ASN A 212 13.36 -2.04 -7.32
CA ASN A 212 14.61 -1.55 -6.79
C ASN A 212 15.73 -1.81 -7.79
N ILE A 213 15.95 -0.83 -8.67
CA ILE A 213 16.93 -0.91 -9.75
C ILE A 213 18.36 -1.19 -9.21
N PRO A 214 18.87 -0.45 -8.20
CA PRO A 214 20.22 -0.70 -7.67
C PRO A 214 20.40 -2.13 -7.14
N HIS A 215 19.38 -2.70 -6.51
CA HIS A 215 19.44 -4.04 -5.94
C HIS A 215 18.96 -5.16 -6.86
N LYS A 216 18.56 -4.85 -8.10
CA LYS A 216 18.01 -5.81 -9.08
C LYS A 216 16.88 -6.68 -8.51
N ARG A 217 15.98 -6.08 -7.72
CA ARG A 217 14.87 -6.78 -7.06
C ARG A 217 13.54 -6.06 -7.20
N ILE A 218 12.45 -6.79 -7.00
CA ILE A 218 11.10 -6.26 -6.87
C ILE A 218 10.62 -6.57 -5.47
N ASN A 219 10.46 -5.54 -4.66
CA ASN A 219 9.88 -5.63 -3.33
C ASN A 219 8.36 -5.58 -3.44
N VAL A 220 7.66 -6.59 -2.92
CA VAL A 220 6.20 -6.64 -2.88
C VAL A 220 5.77 -6.39 -1.44
N MET A 221 4.98 -5.35 -1.24
CA MET A 221 4.44 -4.95 0.06
C MET A 221 2.93 -5.16 0.03
N ASP A 222 2.42 -5.95 0.98
CA ASP A 222 1.02 -6.34 1.07
C ASP A 222 0.61 -6.45 2.54
N SER A 223 -0.50 -5.83 2.90
CA SER A 223 -1.05 -5.81 4.26
C SER A 223 -1.91 -7.05 4.59
N ASN A 224 -2.19 -7.92 3.62
CA ASN A 224 -2.98 -9.13 3.86
C ASN A 224 -2.26 -10.12 4.79
N ASN A 225 -3.01 -10.61 5.79
CA ASN A 225 -2.56 -11.70 6.64
C ASN A 225 -2.94 -13.06 6.02
N TYR A 226 -2.11 -13.53 5.08
CA TYR A 226 -2.30 -14.77 4.32
C TYR A 226 -2.60 -16.02 5.17
N PRO A 227 -1.83 -16.30 6.25
CA PRO A 227 -2.15 -17.40 7.17
C PRO A 227 -3.57 -17.33 7.74
N LEU A 228 -4.03 -16.14 8.17
CA LEU A 228 -5.34 -15.98 8.78
C LEU A 228 -6.49 -16.04 7.77
N ILE A 229 -6.26 -15.66 6.52
CA ILE A 229 -7.28 -15.76 5.46
C ILE A 229 -7.24 -17.11 4.72
N GLY A 230 -6.38 -18.04 5.14
CA GLY A 230 -6.33 -19.41 4.61
C GLY A 230 -5.86 -19.52 3.16
N THR A 231 -5.03 -18.59 2.68
CA THR A 231 -4.43 -18.63 1.33
C THR A 231 -2.92 -18.39 1.39
N LEU A 232 -2.19 -18.68 0.32
CA LEU A 232 -0.76 -18.41 0.25
C LEU A 232 -0.49 -17.11 -0.53
N VAL A 233 0.54 -16.38 -0.13
CA VAL A 233 1.07 -15.21 -0.87
C VAL A 233 1.26 -15.53 -2.37
N SER A 234 1.72 -16.74 -2.67
CA SER A 234 1.96 -17.21 -4.04
C SER A 234 0.70 -17.27 -4.90
N ASP A 235 -0.45 -17.51 -4.28
CA ASP A 235 -1.74 -17.65 -4.98
C ASP A 235 -2.20 -16.30 -5.52
N HIS A 236 -1.89 -15.22 -4.79
CA HIS A 236 -2.27 -13.86 -5.14
C HIS A 236 -1.21 -13.16 -6.00
N HIS A 237 0.06 -13.30 -5.65
CA HIS A 237 1.15 -12.55 -6.30
C HIS A 237 1.90 -13.35 -7.36
N GLY A 238 1.90 -14.68 -7.34
CA GLY A 238 2.80 -15.50 -8.15
C GLY A 238 2.79 -15.15 -9.64
N ALA A 239 1.68 -15.44 -10.32
CA ALA A 239 1.51 -15.17 -11.75
C ALA A 239 1.23 -13.68 -12.03
N LEU A 240 0.42 -13.04 -11.18
CA LEU A 240 0.02 -11.64 -11.32
C LEU A 240 1.23 -10.70 -11.34
N SER A 241 2.08 -10.79 -10.32
CA SER A 241 3.28 -9.98 -10.21
C SER A 241 4.24 -10.23 -11.38
N LYS A 242 4.35 -11.48 -11.87
CA LYS A 242 5.24 -11.78 -13.03
C LYS A 242 4.76 -11.02 -14.27
N ARG A 243 3.44 -10.99 -14.48
CA ARG A 243 2.80 -10.32 -15.61
C ARG A 243 2.94 -8.80 -15.53
N ILE A 244 2.56 -8.19 -14.39
CA ILE A 244 2.62 -6.74 -14.18
C ILE A 244 4.04 -6.22 -14.39
N VAL A 245 5.01 -6.84 -13.71
CA VAL A 245 6.42 -6.43 -13.77
C VAL A 245 6.95 -6.58 -15.19
N LYS A 246 6.63 -7.66 -15.90
CA LYS A 246 7.05 -7.84 -17.28
C LYS A 246 6.47 -6.77 -18.19
N ARG A 247 5.15 -6.52 -18.14
CA ARG A 247 4.48 -5.50 -18.95
C ARG A 247 5.09 -4.12 -18.73
N LEU A 248 5.28 -3.74 -17.46
CA LEU A 248 5.88 -2.45 -17.11
C LEU A 248 7.36 -2.36 -17.55
N SER A 249 8.13 -3.44 -17.39
CA SER A 249 9.51 -3.50 -17.86
C SER A 249 9.63 -3.35 -19.37
N ASP A 250 8.74 -3.99 -20.13
CA ASP A 250 8.76 -3.93 -21.59
C ASP A 250 8.31 -2.53 -22.07
N ALA A 251 7.26 -1.96 -21.47
CA ALA A 251 6.76 -0.62 -21.78
C ALA A 251 7.79 0.47 -21.48
N LEU A 252 8.39 0.49 -20.28
CA LEU A 252 9.45 1.46 -19.94
C LEU A 252 10.66 1.35 -20.87
N HIS A 253 11.04 0.13 -21.24
CA HIS A 253 12.17 -0.07 -22.15
C HIS A 253 11.87 0.42 -23.57
N LYS A 254 10.60 0.36 -24.01
CA LYS A 254 10.16 0.89 -25.31
C LYS A 254 10.04 2.42 -25.30
N VAL A 255 9.41 2.98 -24.27
CA VAL A 255 9.09 4.42 -24.16
C VAL A 255 10.32 5.28 -23.85
N VAL A 256 11.19 4.82 -22.96
CA VAL A 256 12.41 5.53 -22.58
C VAL A 256 13.61 4.59 -22.65
N PRO A 257 14.01 4.22 -23.89
CA PRO A 257 15.13 3.32 -24.09
C PRO A 257 16.39 3.93 -23.47
N LYS A 258 17.25 3.07 -22.91
CA LYS A 258 18.51 3.42 -22.24
C LYS A 258 18.39 4.08 -20.85
N ARG A 259 17.23 4.62 -20.44
CA ARG A 259 17.05 5.17 -19.08
C ARG A 259 16.80 4.10 -18.02
N PHE A 260 16.07 3.04 -18.40
CA PHE A 260 15.77 1.92 -17.50
C PHE A 260 16.33 0.60 -18.04
N CYS A 261 16.97 -0.16 -17.16
CA CYS A 261 17.33 -1.55 -17.45
C CYS A 261 16.06 -2.43 -17.48
N ARG A 262 16.11 -3.56 -18.19
CA ARG A 262 15.01 -4.53 -18.13
C ARG A 262 14.99 -5.21 -16.77
N PHE A 263 13.85 -5.16 -16.10
CA PHE A 263 13.65 -5.70 -14.76
C PHE A 263 12.58 -6.80 -14.69
N GLY A 264 12.01 -7.22 -15.83
CA GLY A 264 11.05 -8.33 -15.91
C GLY A 264 11.53 -9.67 -15.33
N ARG A 265 12.85 -9.81 -15.10
CA ARG A 265 13.50 -11.00 -14.51
C ARG A 265 14.12 -10.74 -13.13
N PHE A 266 13.88 -9.58 -12.52
CA PHE A 266 14.39 -9.29 -11.19
C PHE A 266 13.82 -10.27 -10.16
N ARG A 267 14.62 -10.56 -9.12
CA ARG A 267 14.17 -11.43 -8.03
C ARG A 267 13.09 -10.71 -7.25
N LYS A 268 12.03 -11.44 -6.90
CA LYS A 268 10.96 -10.93 -6.07
C LYS A 268 11.30 -11.16 -4.61
N ASN A 269 11.01 -10.16 -3.81
CA ASN A 269 11.16 -10.20 -2.37
C ASN A 269 9.81 -9.82 -1.77
N MET A 270 9.17 -10.77 -1.09
CA MET A 270 7.98 -10.47 -0.29
C MET A 270 8.48 -9.81 0.99
N MET A 271 8.11 -8.57 1.21
CA MET A 271 8.52 -7.85 2.41
C MET A 271 7.59 -8.20 3.55
N ASN A 272 8.15 -8.45 4.73
CA ASN A 272 7.35 -8.46 5.95
C ASN A 272 6.85 -7.04 6.21
N CYS A 273 5.53 -6.89 6.27
CA CYS A 273 4.84 -5.61 6.44
C CYS A 273 3.85 -5.72 7.60
N ALA A 274 3.47 -4.59 8.18
CA ALA A 274 2.41 -4.55 9.19
C ALA A 274 1.08 -5.05 8.58
N TRP A 275 0.37 -5.95 9.27
CA TRP A 275 -0.88 -6.48 8.76
C TRP A 275 -2.07 -5.57 9.08
N MET A 276 -3.00 -5.48 8.14
CA MET A 276 -4.30 -4.88 8.40
C MET A 276 -5.17 -5.84 9.21
N ALA A 277 -6.19 -5.30 9.89
CA ALA A 277 -7.16 -6.13 10.58
C ALA A 277 -7.86 -7.09 9.59
N ILE A 278 -8.18 -8.30 10.06
CA ILE A 278 -8.89 -9.31 9.27
C ILE A 278 -10.23 -8.72 8.82
N CYS A 279 -10.61 -8.96 7.55
CA CYS A 279 -11.83 -8.43 6.92
C CYS A 279 -11.91 -6.89 6.83
N SER A 280 -10.82 -6.15 7.10
CA SER A 280 -10.77 -4.72 6.80
C SER A 280 -10.58 -4.48 5.30
N ASN A 281 -11.08 -3.34 4.83
CA ASN A 281 -10.85 -2.85 3.46
C ASN A 281 -9.77 -1.75 3.42
N ASP A 282 -8.85 -1.76 4.38
CA ASP A 282 -7.86 -0.70 4.60
C ASP A 282 -6.59 -0.84 3.75
N CYS A 283 -6.53 -1.80 2.82
CA CYS A 283 -5.33 -2.11 2.07
C CYS A 283 -4.73 -0.90 1.35
N ALA A 284 -5.55 0.00 0.82
CA ALA A 284 -5.10 1.24 0.18
C ALA A 284 -4.39 2.17 1.17
N PHE A 285 -4.89 2.29 2.40
CA PHE A 285 -4.28 3.10 3.46
C PHE A 285 -2.94 2.54 3.92
N TYR A 286 -2.83 1.21 4.01
CA TYR A 286 -1.54 0.55 4.29
C TYR A 286 -0.54 0.78 3.15
N VAL A 287 -0.98 0.70 1.89
CA VAL A 287 -0.13 1.04 0.73
C VAL A 287 0.40 2.46 0.83
N MET A 288 -0.44 3.44 1.20
CA MET A 288 0.00 4.82 1.41
C MET A 288 1.06 4.94 2.51
N LYS A 289 0.91 4.22 3.63
CA LYS A 289 1.92 4.18 4.70
C LYS A 289 3.22 3.47 4.28
N TYR A 290 3.12 2.42 3.47
CA TYR A 290 4.31 1.78 2.90
C TYR A 290 5.05 2.71 1.94
N MET A 291 4.33 3.49 1.12
CA MET A 291 4.96 4.49 0.24
C MET A 291 5.74 5.54 1.03
N GLU A 292 5.18 6.01 2.15
CA GLU A 292 5.81 6.97 3.05
C GLU A 292 7.13 6.42 3.62
N ALA A 293 7.09 5.19 4.14
CA ALA A 293 8.18 4.56 4.86
C ALA A 293 9.23 3.84 3.99
N TYR A 294 8.90 3.51 2.75
CA TYR A 294 9.77 2.66 1.95
C TYR A 294 11.00 3.43 1.44
N ASP A 295 12.16 2.96 1.88
CA ASP A 295 13.47 3.58 1.65
C ASP A 295 14.35 2.80 0.67
N GLY A 296 13.84 1.72 0.07
CA GLY A 296 14.64 0.88 -0.82
C GLY A 296 15.64 -0.04 -0.11
N SER A 297 15.67 -0.08 1.23
CA SER A 297 16.43 -1.06 2.00
C SER A 297 15.74 -2.43 1.99
N ARG A 298 16.44 -3.44 2.52
CA ARG A 298 15.89 -4.78 2.74
C ARG A 298 15.18 -4.90 4.07
N ASP A 299 15.24 -3.85 4.89
CA ASP A 299 14.80 -3.95 6.26
C ASP A 299 13.26 -4.09 6.25
N PRO A 300 12.71 -5.01 7.06
CA PRO A 300 11.26 -5.20 7.17
C PRO A 300 10.54 -3.89 7.45
N ILE A 301 9.36 -3.73 6.86
CA ILE A 301 8.47 -2.60 7.14
C ILE A 301 7.46 -3.00 8.25
N GLU A 302 7.54 -4.23 8.75
CA GLU A 302 6.74 -4.75 9.87
C GLU A 302 6.92 -3.93 11.16
N THR A 303 8.06 -3.26 11.33
CA THR A 303 8.33 -2.40 12.48
C THR A 303 7.67 -1.02 12.37
N LEU A 304 6.99 -0.72 11.26
CA LEU A 304 6.13 0.46 11.23
C LEU A 304 5.02 0.29 12.25
N ASN A 305 4.94 1.24 13.17
CA ASN A 305 3.84 1.34 14.12
C ASN A 305 2.59 1.88 13.40
N ILE A 306 1.99 1.05 12.55
CA ILE A 306 0.70 1.33 11.91
C ILE A 306 -0.39 0.82 12.86
N PRO A 307 -1.27 1.69 13.39
CA PRO A 307 -2.40 1.25 14.19
C PRO A 307 -3.27 0.26 13.42
N THR A 308 -3.60 -0.89 14.00
CA THR A 308 -4.50 -1.88 13.37
C THR A 308 -5.97 -1.46 13.38
N ASN A 309 -6.29 -0.36 14.06
CA ASN A 309 -7.64 0.20 14.12
C ASN A 309 -8.02 0.88 12.79
N SER A 310 -9.04 0.33 12.14
CA SER A 310 -9.63 0.80 10.87
C SER A 310 -10.19 2.23 10.91
N THR A 311 -10.20 2.89 12.08
CA THR A 311 -10.53 4.31 12.21
C THR A 311 -9.29 5.19 12.15
N ILE A 312 -8.16 4.78 12.74
CA ILE A 312 -7.02 5.67 12.97
C ILE A 312 -6.24 5.92 11.68
N VAL A 313 -5.90 4.86 10.93
CA VAL A 313 -5.08 5.00 9.72
C VAL A 313 -5.80 5.83 8.65
N PRO A 314 -7.09 5.57 8.33
CA PRO A 314 -7.81 6.40 7.36
C PRO A 314 -7.95 7.85 7.83
N SER A 315 -8.25 8.07 9.12
CA SER A 315 -8.34 9.42 9.69
C SER A 315 -7.03 10.18 9.55
N SER A 316 -5.91 9.54 9.90
CA SER A 316 -4.59 10.14 9.82
C SER A 316 -4.22 10.51 8.38
N ILE A 317 -4.49 9.64 7.41
CA ILE A 317 -4.19 9.90 5.99
C ILE A 317 -5.07 11.03 5.46
N LEU A 318 -6.37 11.02 5.79
CA LEU A 318 -7.27 12.11 5.40
C LEU A 318 -6.78 13.45 5.93
N PHE A 319 -6.42 13.48 7.22
CA PHE A 319 -5.91 14.68 7.85
C PHE A 319 -4.64 15.17 7.16
N GLN A 320 -3.66 14.28 6.91
CA GLN A 320 -2.42 14.60 6.20
C GLN A 320 -2.67 15.20 4.81
N LEU A 321 -3.58 14.60 4.03
CA LEU A 321 -3.91 15.07 2.69
C LEU A 321 -4.58 16.45 2.72
N VAL A 322 -5.57 16.63 3.60
CA VAL A 322 -6.33 17.89 3.70
C VAL A 322 -5.46 19.02 4.28
N SER A 323 -4.58 18.72 5.23
CA SER A 323 -3.68 19.69 5.86
C SER A 323 -2.37 19.91 5.11
N SER A 324 -2.16 19.25 3.97
CA SER A 324 -0.91 19.39 3.20
C SER A 324 -0.78 20.79 2.62
N ASP A 325 0.42 21.37 2.69
CA ASP A 325 0.75 22.64 2.02
C ASP A 325 0.63 22.54 0.48
N HIS A 326 0.61 21.31 -0.06
CA HIS A 326 0.43 21.05 -1.49
C HIS A 326 -1.04 20.93 -1.90
N ASN A 327 -1.97 20.99 -0.95
CA ASN A 327 -3.40 20.96 -1.22
C ASN A 327 -3.90 22.35 -1.64
N LEU A 328 -4.30 22.48 -2.91
CA LEU A 328 -4.80 23.72 -3.50
C LEU A 328 -6.29 23.93 -3.29
N ALA A 329 -7.02 22.91 -2.81
CA ALA A 329 -8.40 23.09 -2.42
C ALA A 329 -8.39 23.98 -1.19
N ASP A 330 -9.08 25.12 -1.23
CA ASP A 330 -9.16 26.04 -0.09
C ASP A 330 -9.72 25.28 1.12
N PRO A 331 -8.89 24.86 2.09
CA PRO A 331 -9.35 23.99 3.18
C PRO A 331 -10.17 24.79 4.20
N ARG A 332 -10.33 26.10 3.99
CA ARG A 332 -10.97 27.02 4.92
C ARG A 332 -12.47 27.09 4.73
N HIS A 333 -13.12 25.96 4.44
CA HIS A 333 -14.52 25.87 4.85
C HIS A 333 -14.55 26.16 6.36
N PRO A 334 -15.25 27.20 6.84
CA PRO A 334 -15.09 27.70 8.21
C PRO A 334 -15.25 26.62 9.28
N GLU A 335 -16.13 25.65 9.01
CA GLU A 335 -16.41 24.53 9.90
C GLU A 335 -15.27 23.49 9.99
N MET A 336 -14.37 23.41 9.00
CA MET A 336 -13.23 22.50 9.00
C MET A 336 -11.97 23.12 9.59
N ALA A 337 -11.85 24.45 9.57
CA ALA A 337 -10.71 25.19 10.10
C ALA A 337 -10.43 24.87 11.58
N ALA A 338 -11.48 24.58 12.37
CA ALA A 338 -11.37 24.22 13.77
C ALA A 338 -10.52 22.95 14.02
N PHE A 339 -10.52 22.00 13.08
CA PHE A 339 -9.74 20.76 13.21
C PHE A 339 -8.31 20.92 12.71
N LEU A 340 -8.11 21.81 11.73
CA LEU A 340 -6.84 22.00 11.03
C LEU A 340 -5.94 23.08 11.67
N GLY A 341 -6.51 23.95 12.51
CA GLY A 341 -5.77 25.01 13.22
C GLY A 341 -4.63 24.48 14.13
N PRO A 342 -3.72 25.34 14.59
CA PRO A 342 -2.58 24.95 15.43
C PRO A 342 -3.04 24.24 16.71
N SER A 343 -2.23 23.30 17.20
CA SER A 343 -2.53 22.63 18.47
C SER A 343 -2.49 23.68 19.59
N VAL A 344 -3.37 23.58 20.58
CA VAL A 344 -3.44 24.51 21.72
C VAL A 344 -2.13 24.52 22.55
N GLY A 345 -1.17 23.63 22.26
CA GLY A 345 0.17 23.59 22.87
C GLY A 345 1.29 24.31 22.09
N ASP A 346 1.10 24.67 20.82
CA ASP A 346 2.17 25.29 20.01
C ASP A 346 2.23 26.82 20.18
N ALA A 347 1.19 27.43 20.77
CA ALA A 347 1.12 28.87 20.99
C ALA A 347 1.94 29.35 22.20
N SER A 348 2.41 28.43 23.07
CA SER A 348 3.15 28.79 24.29
C SER A 348 4.67 28.77 24.17
N GLU A 349 5.25 28.34 23.05
CA GLU A 349 6.72 28.30 22.86
C GLU A 349 7.29 29.47 22.03
N GLN A 350 6.44 30.40 21.56
CA GLN A 350 6.90 31.63 20.89
C GLN A 350 6.82 32.89 21.78
N ALA A 351 6.57 32.72 23.08
CA ALA A 351 6.58 33.79 24.06
C ALA A 351 7.37 33.38 25.31
N SER A 352 8.69 33.19 25.18
CA SER A 352 9.65 33.27 26.29
C SER A 352 11.03 33.63 25.79
#